data_AF-A0A519J2V2-F1
#
_entry.id   AF-A0A519J2V2-F1
#
_cell.length_a   1.000
_cell.length_b   1.000
_cell.length_c   1.000
_cell.angle_alpha   90.00
_cell.angle_beta   90.00
_cell.angle_gamma   90.00
#
_symmetry.space_group_name_H-M   'P 1'
#
loop_
_entity.id
_entity.type
_entity.pdbx_description
1 polymer ?
#
loop_
_entity_poly.entity_id
_entity_poly.type
_entity_poly.pdbx_seq_one_letter_code
_entity_poly.pdbx_strand_id
1 'polypeptide(L)'
;MTRAVDVPVGFVIEKRALRCSWSAIARMAGVTEHDLRRHHDAAWTGGVVPVRAESPREMVRRALRRAGLDEESALIVARLWHANAGRVATESLTRGIIGGGGAYVAVVEARRRAATLGITFAPASGRGFALTPEGVVRVAHIADLRPEREAA
;
A
#
# COMPACT_ATOMS: atom_id res chain seq x y z
N MET A 1 7.44 -30.37 -17.13
CA MET A 1 8.29 -29.24 -16.71
C MET A 1 9.43 -29.80 -15.90
N THR A 2 10.68 -29.46 -16.25
CA THR A 2 11.88 -29.84 -15.49
C THR A 2 11.84 -29.17 -14.12
N ARG A 3 12.36 -29.79 -13.05
CA ARG A 3 12.51 -29.09 -11.76
C ARG A 3 13.90 -28.48 -11.68
N ALA A 4 14.06 -27.38 -10.96
CA ALA A 4 15.36 -26.71 -10.81
C ALA A 4 16.44 -27.60 -10.17
N VAL A 5 16.04 -28.55 -9.32
CA VAL A 5 16.93 -29.56 -8.71
C VAL A 5 17.44 -30.60 -9.71
N ASP A 6 16.75 -30.79 -10.83
CA ASP A 6 17.13 -31.74 -11.88
C ASP A 6 18.10 -31.11 -12.89
N VAL A 7 18.36 -29.79 -12.79
CA VAL A 7 19.31 -29.08 -13.66
C VAL A 7 20.73 -29.34 -13.16
N PRO A 8 21.64 -29.92 -13.97
CA PRO A 8 22.99 -30.21 -13.53
C PRO A 8 23.76 -28.94 -13.17
N VAL A 9 24.42 -28.93 -12.01
CA VAL A 9 25.26 -27.80 -11.55
C VAL A 9 26.33 -27.46 -12.59
N GLY A 10 26.96 -28.46 -13.20
CA GLY A 10 27.97 -28.27 -14.25
C GLY A 10 27.44 -27.50 -15.47
N PHE A 11 26.19 -27.75 -15.88
CA PHE A 11 25.54 -27.00 -16.96
C PHE A 11 25.38 -25.52 -16.59
N VAL A 12 24.95 -25.21 -15.36
CA VAL A 12 24.81 -23.82 -14.90
C VAL A 12 26.16 -23.12 -14.86
N ILE A 13 27.19 -23.75 -14.29
CA ILE A 13 28.55 -23.18 -14.20
C ILE A 13 29.10 -22.86 -15.60
N GLU A 14 28.99 -23.79 -16.55
CA GLU A 14 29.46 -23.61 -17.92
C GLU A 14 28.76 -22.42 -18.59
N LYS A 15 27.43 -22.32 -18.49
CA LYS A 15 26.68 -21.21 -19.09
C LYS A 15 26.97 -19.87 -18.39
N ARG A 16 27.24 -19.88 -17.09
CA ARG A 16 27.68 -18.67 -16.37
C ARG A 16 29.07 -18.23 -16.80
N ALA A 17 29.99 -19.16 -17.06
CA ALA A 17 31.31 -18.84 -17.62
C ALA A 17 31.22 -18.21 -19.03
N LEU A 18 30.23 -18.63 -19.82
CA LEU A 18 29.88 -18.02 -21.12
C LEU A 18 29.08 -16.71 -20.99
N ARG A 19 28.94 -16.15 -19.78
CA ARG A 19 28.19 -14.92 -19.48
C ARG A 19 26.71 -14.95 -19.86
N CYS A 20 26.10 -16.13 -19.97
CA CYS A 20 24.66 -16.22 -20.17
C CYS A 20 23.89 -15.65 -18.97
N SER A 21 22.78 -14.95 -19.24
CA SER A 21 21.88 -14.47 -18.20
C SER A 21 21.13 -15.64 -17.54
N TRP A 22 20.71 -15.48 -16.29
CA TRP A 22 19.90 -16.48 -15.58
C TRP A 22 18.60 -16.81 -16.33
N SER A 23 17.95 -15.80 -16.91
CA SER A 23 16.76 -15.97 -17.76
C SER A 23 16.99 -16.81 -19.02
N ALA A 24 18.20 -16.75 -19.61
CA ALA A 24 18.54 -17.57 -20.76
C ALA A 24 18.76 -19.03 -20.36
N ILE A 25 19.50 -19.27 -19.27
CA ILE A 25 19.76 -20.61 -18.74
C ILE A 25 18.44 -21.28 -18.32
N ALA A 26 17.53 -20.54 -17.68
CA ALA A 26 16.21 -21.04 -17.27
C ALA A 26 15.35 -21.50 -18.46
N ARG A 27 15.33 -20.72 -19.55
CA ARG A 27 14.65 -21.10 -20.79
C ARG A 27 15.25 -22.37 -21.42
N MET A 28 16.58 -22.47 -21.46
CA MET A 28 17.27 -23.65 -21.99
C MET A 28 16.99 -24.91 -21.18
N ALA A 29 16.87 -24.78 -19.86
CA ALA A 29 16.62 -25.89 -18.94
C ALA A 29 15.11 -26.20 -18.75
N GLY A 30 14.21 -25.37 -19.29
CA GLY A 30 12.76 -25.54 -19.15
C GLY A 30 12.26 -25.34 -17.71
N VAL A 31 12.89 -24.43 -16.96
CA VAL A 31 12.58 -24.09 -15.56
C VAL A 31 12.29 -22.60 -15.40
N THR A 32 11.71 -22.18 -14.27
CA THR A 32 11.62 -20.76 -13.95
C THR A 32 12.99 -20.21 -13.54
N GLU A 33 13.26 -18.94 -13.84
CA GLU A 33 14.49 -18.28 -13.39
C GLU A 33 14.57 -18.27 -11.85
N HIS A 34 13.44 -18.03 -11.19
CA HIS A 34 13.34 -17.99 -9.74
C HIS A 34 13.83 -19.30 -9.10
N ASP A 35 13.30 -20.44 -9.54
CA ASP A 35 13.65 -21.73 -8.95
C ASP A 35 15.07 -22.13 -9.30
N LEU A 36 15.53 -21.80 -10.51
CA LEU A 36 16.92 -22.02 -10.92
C LEU A 36 17.89 -21.25 -10.02
N ARG A 37 17.65 -19.96 -9.77
CA ARG A 37 18.51 -19.14 -8.93
C ARG A 37 18.44 -19.54 -7.46
N ARG A 38 17.26 -19.91 -6.96
CA ARG A 38 17.09 -20.47 -5.62
C ARG A 38 18.01 -21.64 -5.31
N HIS A 39 18.23 -22.50 -6.30
CA HIS A 39 19.02 -23.71 -6.12
C HIS A 39 20.49 -23.55 -6.48
N HIS A 40 20.83 -22.68 -7.44
CA HIS A 40 22.17 -22.64 -8.03
C HIS A 40 22.91 -21.30 -7.85
N ASP A 41 22.25 -20.25 -7.36
CA ASP A 41 22.86 -18.94 -7.12
C ASP A 41 22.99 -18.72 -5.60
N ALA A 42 24.15 -19.03 -5.02
CA ALA A 42 24.38 -18.88 -3.57
C ALA A 42 24.31 -17.42 -3.09
N ALA A 43 24.48 -16.46 -4.00
CA ALA A 43 24.32 -15.03 -3.72
C ALA A 43 22.87 -14.55 -3.92
N TRP A 44 21.97 -15.42 -4.36
CA TRP A 44 20.57 -15.09 -4.55
C TRP A 44 19.81 -15.12 -3.23
N THR A 45 19.41 -13.95 -2.78
CA THR A 45 18.69 -13.75 -1.51
C THR A 45 17.18 -13.97 -1.64
N GLY A 46 16.73 -14.64 -2.70
CA GLY A 46 15.34 -14.56 -3.13
C GLY A 46 15.09 -13.21 -3.79
N GLY A 47 14.38 -13.23 -4.91
CA GLY A 47 13.54 -12.08 -5.21
C GLY A 47 12.52 -12.01 -4.08
N VAL A 48 12.85 -11.30 -2.99
CA VAL A 48 11.81 -10.69 -2.17
C VAL A 48 11.10 -9.78 -3.17
N VAL A 49 10.01 -10.28 -3.76
CA VAL A 49 8.97 -9.39 -4.25
C VAL A 49 8.71 -8.55 -3.02
N PRO A 50 9.03 -7.23 -3.01
CA PRO A 50 8.68 -6.43 -1.85
C PRO A 50 7.19 -6.67 -1.70
N VAL A 51 6.79 -7.28 -0.57
CA VAL A 51 5.38 -7.32 -0.15
C VAL A 51 4.94 -5.89 -0.37
N ARG A 52 4.10 -5.68 -1.39
CA ARG A 52 3.89 -4.36 -2.00
C ARG A 52 3.72 -3.39 -0.86
N ALA A 53 4.75 -2.54 -0.64
CA ALA A 53 4.87 -1.83 0.63
C ALA A 53 3.53 -1.15 0.89
N GLU A 54 2.89 -1.49 2.01
CA GLU A 54 1.54 -1.04 2.31
C GLU A 54 1.53 0.48 2.13
N SER A 55 0.74 0.99 1.19
CA SER A 55 0.80 2.43 0.89
C SER A 55 0.48 3.22 2.16
N PRO A 56 1.04 4.42 2.39
CA PRO A 56 0.76 5.20 3.60
C PRO A 56 -0.75 5.38 3.86
N ARG A 57 -1.54 5.54 2.79
CA ARG A 57 -3.00 5.61 2.86
C ARG A 57 -3.64 4.32 3.41
N GLU A 58 -3.10 3.17 3.01
CA GLU A 58 -3.57 1.85 3.43
C GLU A 58 -3.21 1.56 4.89
N MET A 59 -2.00 1.96 5.32
CA MET A 59 -1.58 1.92 6.72
C MET A 59 -2.53 2.76 7.60
N VAL A 60 -2.85 3.99 7.15
CA VAL A 60 -3.81 4.88 7.84
C VAL A 60 -5.20 4.25 7.92
N ARG A 61 -5.72 3.71 6.81
CA ARG A 61 -7.01 2.99 6.80
C ARG A 61 -7.03 1.90 7.86
N ARG A 62 -6.01 1.04 7.87
CA ARG A 62 -5.89 -0.07 8.83
C ARG A 62 -5.80 0.42 10.28
N ALA A 63 -5.07 1.50 10.54
CA ALA A 63 -4.98 2.08 11.87
C ALA A 63 -6.32 2.66 12.34
N LEU A 64 -7.04 3.37 11.48
CA LEU A 64 -8.37 3.90 11.79
C LEU A 64 -9.39 2.78 12.07
N ARG A 65 -9.29 1.64 11.36
CA ARG A 65 -10.08 0.44 11.66
C ARG A 65 -9.79 -0.11 13.04
N ARG A 66 -8.51 -0.23 13.42
CA ARG A 66 -8.10 -0.64 14.77
C ARG A 66 -8.57 0.35 15.85
N ALA A 67 -8.68 1.63 15.51
CA ALA A 67 -9.21 2.67 16.37
C ALA A 67 -10.76 2.70 16.45
N GLY A 68 -11.46 1.80 15.75
CA GLY A 68 -12.90 1.62 15.89
C GLY A 68 -13.76 2.18 14.75
N LEU A 69 -13.17 2.71 13.66
CA LEU A 69 -13.96 3.07 12.47
C LEU A 69 -14.39 1.81 11.70
N ASP A 70 -15.55 1.88 11.05
CA ASP A 70 -15.94 0.91 10.03
C ASP A 70 -15.08 1.05 8.76
N GLU A 71 -15.20 0.07 7.87
CA GLU A 71 -14.43 -0.04 6.63
C GLU A 71 -14.56 1.20 5.74
N GLU A 72 -15.79 1.67 5.52
CA GLU A 72 -16.08 2.77 4.62
C GLU A 72 -15.60 4.10 5.20
N SER A 73 -15.88 4.34 6.49
CA SER A 73 -15.44 5.55 7.18
C SER A 73 -13.92 5.65 7.23
N ALA A 74 -13.23 4.55 7.52
CA ALA A 74 -11.77 4.52 7.56
C ALA A 74 -11.17 4.83 6.18
N LEU A 75 -11.74 4.30 5.11
CA LEU A 75 -11.28 4.55 3.74
C LEU A 75 -11.52 6.01 3.31
N ILE A 76 -12.69 6.59 3.64
CA ILE A 76 -13.01 8.00 3.36
C ILE A 76 -12.03 8.93 4.08
N VAL A 77 -11.77 8.69 5.37
CA VAL A 77 -10.84 9.51 6.16
C VAL A 77 -9.40 9.34 5.67
N ALA A 78 -8.99 8.12 5.31
CA ALA A 78 -7.66 7.89 4.74
C ALA A 78 -7.45 8.63 3.41
N ARG A 79 -8.50 8.74 2.57
CA ARG A 79 -8.46 9.55 1.34
C ARG A 79 -8.33 11.05 1.65
N LEU A 80 -9.04 11.55 2.65
CA LEU A 80 -8.92 12.94 3.10
C LEU A 80 -7.54 13.25 3.69
N TRP A 81 -6.96 12.31 4.46
CA TRP A 81 -5.61 12.43 4.98
C TRP A 81 -4.57 12.45 3.85
N HIS A 82 -4.71 11.57 2.87
CA HIS A 82 -3.82 11.53 1.72
C HIS A 82 -3.86 12.82 0.88
N ALA A 83 -4.99 13.53 0.87
CA ALA A 83 -5.11 14.84 0.24
C ALA A 83 -4.44 15.98 1.04
N ASN A 84 -3.89 15.71 2.22
CA ASN A 84 -3.09 16.62 3.05
C ASN A 84 -3.74 18.00 3.26
N ALA A 85 -4.94 18.01 3.86
CA ALA A 85 -5.79 19.19 4.04
C ALA A 85 -6.37 19.81 2.74
N GLY A 86 -6.05 19.25 1.57
CA GLY A 86 -6.73 19.57 0.32
C GLY A 86 -8.20 19.18 0.35
N ARG A 87 -9.05 19.98 -0.31
CA ARG A 87 -10.47 19.66 -0.49
C ARG A 87 -10.65 18.59 -1.55
N VAL A 88 -11.45 17.58 -1.21
CA VAL A 88 -11.76 16.46 -2.09
C VAL A 88 -13.27 16.39 -2.32
N ALA A 89 -13.65 16.24 -3.59
CA ALA A 89 -15.04 16.08 -3.99
C ALA A 89 -15.62 14.75 -3.50
N THR A 90 -16.92 14.75 -3.19
CA THR A 90 -17.65 13.59 -2.66
C THR A 90 -17.46 12.34 -3.54
N GLU A 91 -17.57 12.48 -4.86
CA GLU A 91 -17.45 11.34 -5.78
C GLU A 91 -16.06 10.71 -5.74
N SER A 92 -15.03 11.53 -5.49
CA SER A 92 -13.65 11.03 -5.35
C SER A 92 -13.46 10.31 -4.01
N LEU A 93 -14.13 10.78 -2.95
CA LEU A 93 -14.09 10.13 -1.63
C LEU A 93 -14.83 8.81 -1.59
N THR A 94 -15.92 8.65 -2.34
CA THR A 94 -16.76 7.43 -2.32
C THR A 94 -16.52 6.48 -3.48
N ARG A 95 -15.60 6.80 -4.40
CA ARG A 95 -15.27 5.94 -5.55
C ARG A 95 -14.97 4.50 -5.12
N GLY A 96 -15.73 3.54 -5.63
CA GLY A 96 -15.59 2.12 -5.30
C GLY A 96 -16.13 1.71 -3.92
N ILE A 97 -16.85 2.60 -3.24
CA ILE A 97 -17.55 2.33 -1.98
C ILE A 97 -19.06 2.36 -2.24
N ILE A 98 -19.57 3.54 -2.62
CA ILE A 98 -20.99 3.80 -2.84
C ILE A 98 -21.16 4.80 -3.98
N GLY A 99 -22.16 4.56 -4.83
CA GLY A 99 -22.51 5.42 -5.97
C GLY A 99 -23.80 6.21 -5.73
N GLY A 100 -23.96 7.31 -6.47
CA GLY A 100 -25.20 8.09 -6.52
C GLY A 100 -25.51 8.90 -5.27
N GLY A 101 -26.80 9.15 -5.01
CA GLY A 101 -27.28 10.10 -4.00
C GLY A 101 -26.89 9.79 -2.54
N GLY A 102 -26.46 8.56 -2.24
CA GLY A 102 -25.98 8.17 -0.91
C GLY A 102 -24.54 8.61 -0.60
N ALA A 103 -23.78 9.04 -1.61
CA ALA A 103 -22.35 9.34 -1.44
C ALA A 103 -22.09 10.48 -0.46
N TYR A 104 -22.88 11.55 -0.51
CA TYR A 104 -22.74 12.68 0.41
C TYR A 104 -23.03 12.27 1.86
N VAL A 105 -24.10 11.49 2.07
CA VAL A 105 -24.50 10.99 3.39
C VAL A 105 -23.39 10.11 3.99
N ALA A 106 -22.79 9.23 3.19
CA ALA A 106 -21.69 8.39 3.62
C ALA A 106 -20.48 9.21 4.11
N VAL A 107 -20.10 10.27 3.39
CA VAL A 107 -18.98 11.14 3.81
C VAL A 107 -19.32 11.93 5.08
N VAL A 108 -20.56 12.41 5.23
CA VAL A 108 -21.01 13.10 6.46
C VAL A 108 -21.00 12.17 7.67
N GLU A 109 -21.47 10.94 7.51
CA GLU A 109 -21.46 9.94 8.58
C GLU A 109 -20.03 9.52 8.95
N ALA A 110 -19.16 9.31 7.96
CA ALA A 110 -17.74 9.06 8.19
C ALA A 110 -17.09 10.21 8.99
N ARG A 111 -17.44 11.45 8.66
CA ARG A 111 -16.98 12.64 9.39
C ARG A 111 -17.43 12.63 10.85
N ARG A 112 -18.71 12.32 11.08
CA ARG A 112 -19.30 12.25 12.43
C ARG A 112 -18.62 11.17 13.28
N ARG A 113 -18.37 10.00 12.71
CA ARG A 113 -17.66 8.90 13.40
C ARG A 113 -16.20 9.24 13.67
N ALA A 114 -15.50 9.80 12.70
CA ALA A 114 -14.12 10.21 12.86
C ALA A 114 -13.94 11.31 13.93
N ALA A 115 -14.94 12.19 14.07
CA ALA A 115 -14.93 13.23 15.10
C ALA A 115 -14.92 12.66 16.53
N THR A 116 -15.46 11.46 16.76
CA THR A 116 -15.38 10.80 18.09
C THR A 116 -13.96 10.38 18.46
N LEU A 117 -13.06 10.24 17.46
CA LEU A 117 -11.63 10.02 17.66
C LEU A 117 -10.82 11.33 17.80
N GLY A 118 -11.51 12.47 17.83
CA GLY A 118 -10.91 13.81 17.89
C GLY A 118 -10.36 14.29 16.54
N ILE A 119 -10.76 13.68 15.42
CA ILE A 119 -10.35 14.12 14.08
C ILE A 119 -11.18 15.33 13.68
N THR A 120 -10.53 16.44 13.37
CA THR A 120 -11.17 17.72 13.02
C THR A 120 -11.24 17.93 11.51
N PHE A 121 -12.33 18.54 11.07
CA PHE A 121 -12.63 18.76 9.65
C PHE A 121 -12.86 20.23 9.38
N ALA A 122 -12.42 20.67 8.20
CA ALA A 122 -12.74 22.01 7.73
C ALA A 122 -14.26 22.17 7.57
N PRO A 123 -14.79 23.40 7.66
CA PRO A 123 -16.20 23.68 7.38
C PRO A 123 -16.60 23.08 6.02
N ALA A 124 -17.78 22.44 6.02
CA ALA A 124 -18.35 21.91 4.79
C ALA A 124 -18.57 23.09 3.84
N SER A 125 -18.03 23.00 2.63
CA SER A 125 -18.35 23.92 1.55
C SER A 125 -18.89 23.11 0.39
N GLY A 126 -19.71 23.72 -0.47
CA GLY A 126 -20.28 23.03 -1.65
C GLY A 126 -19.24 22.51 -2.65
N ARG A 127 -17.94 22.67 -2.39
CA ARG A 127 -16.81 22.18 -3.20
C ARG A 127 -16.11 20.94 -2.63
N GLY A 128 -16.66 20.31 -1.58
CA GLY A 128 -16.16 19.05 -1.02
C GLY A 128 -15.64 19.16 0.41
N PHE A 129 -14.91 18.12 0.83
CA PHE A 129 -14.52 17.90 2.23
C PHE A 129 -13.01 17.96 2.41
N ALA A 130 -12.56 18.42 3.57
CA ALA A 130 -11.14 18.47 3.95
C ALA A 130 -10.99 18.25 5.47
N LEU A 131 -9.83 17.75 5.87
CA LEU A 131 -9.36 17.80 7.26
C LEU A 131 -8.82 19.20 7.56
N THR A 132 -8.86 19.62 8.83
CA THR A 132 -8.02 20.75 9.27
C THR A 132 -6.56 20.27 9.39
N PRO A 133 -5.56 21.17 9.45
CA PRO A 133 -4.18 20.79 9.72
C PRO A 133 -4.04 19.91 10.98
N GLU A 134 -4.76 20.25 12.04
CA GLU A 134 -4.81 19.48 13.29
C GLU A 134 -5.41 18.08 13.06
N GLY A 135 -6.44 17.98 12.21
CA GLY A 135 -7.06 16.72 11.83
C GLY A 135 -6.10 15.81 11.05
N VAL A 136 -5.28 16.38 10.16
CA VAL A 136 -4.23 15.63 9.44
C VAL A 136 -3.21 15.05 10.41
N VAL A 137 -2.71 15.87 11.35
CA VAL A 137 -1.76 15.44 12.39
C VAL A 137 -2.38 14.38 13.29
N ARG A 138 -3.65 14.54 13.67
CA ARG A 138 -4.37 13.56 14.51
C ARG A 138 -4.47 12.20 13.83
N VAL A 139 -4.80 12.17 12.54
CA VAL A 139 -4.85 10.91 11.77
C VAL A 139 -3.46 10.28 11.65
N ALA A 140 -2.42 11.07 11.40
CA ALA A 140 -1.04 10.57 11.36
C ALA A 140 -0.62 9.96 12.71
N HIS A 141 -0.99 10.60 13.83
CA HIS A 141 -0.74 10.09 15.18
C HIS A 141 -1.46 8.78 15.46
N ILE A 142 -2.74 8.65 15.08
CA ILE A 142 -3.50 7.39 15.19
C ILE A 142 -2.83 6.27 14.37
N ALA A 143 -2.27 6.63 13.22
CA ALA A 143 -1.56 5.71 12.34
C ALA A 143 -0.12 5.37 12.78
N ASP A 144 0.36 5.98 13.87
CA ASP A 144 1.77 5.93 14.30
C ASP A 144 2.75 6.30 13.18
N LEU A 145 2.28 7.12 12.25
CA LEU A 145 3.10 7.74 11.22
C LEU A 145 3.72 8.99 11.85
N ARG A 146 4.72 8.79 12.72
CA ARG A 146 5.54 9.90 13.17
C ARG A 146 6.39 10.38 11.98
N PRO A 147 6.45 11.70 11.69
CA PRO A 147 7.62 12.20 11.00
C PRO A 147 8.81 11.86 11.90
N GLU A 148 9.81 11.16 11.35
CA GLU A 148 11.09 11.00 12.02
C GLU A 148 11.52 12.40 12.48
N ARG A 149 11.49 12.63 13.79
CA ARG A 149 12.06 13.85 14.35
C ARG A 149 13.53 13.81 13.96
N GLU A 150 13.95 14.88 13.28
CA GLU A 150 15.33 15.25 12.99
C GLU A 150 16.24 14.69 14.08
N ALA A 151 17.10 13.75 13.68
CA ALA A 151 18.25 13.36 14.47
C ALA A 151 19.13 14.61 14.61
N ALA A 152 19.08 15.22 15.79
CA ALA A 152 20.00 16.24 16.24
C ALA A 152 21.41 15.68 16.38
#